data_AF-A0A9D1C4A0-F1
#
_entry.id   AF-A0A9D1C4A0-F1
#
_cell.length_a   1.000
_cell.length_b   1.000
_cell.length_c   1.000
_cell.angle_alpha   90.00
_cell.angle_beta   90.00
_cell.angle_gamma   90.00
#
_symmetry.space_group_name_H-M   'P 1'
#
loop_
_entity.id
_entity.type
_entity.pdbx_description
1 polymer ?
#
loop_
_entity_poly.entity_id
_entity_poly.type
_entity_poly.pdbx_seq_one_letter_code
_entity_poly.pdbx_strand_id
1 'polypeptide(L)' 'MKIGFIGFGNMGQALGTGFILKNAVEAEQIYVYDKYQKDLKNNSEFSGV' A
#
# COMPACT_ATOMS: atom_id res chain seq x y z
N MET A 1 4.78 -11.54 -6.78
CA MET A 1 3.45 -11.96 -6.27
C MET A 1 2.59 -10.71 -6.20
N LYS A 2 1.30 -10.71 -6.59
CA LYS A 2 0.47 -9.49 -6.55
C LYS A 2 -0.41 -9.49 -5.31
N ILE A 3 -0.43 -8.38 -4.56
CA ILE A 3 -1.22 -8.24 -3.32
C ILE A 3 -2.20 -7.07 -3.48
N GLY A 4 -3.46 -7.31 -3.17
CA GLY A 4 -4.51 -6.30 -3.19
C GLY A 4 -5.02 -5.98 -1.79
N PHE A 5 -5.07 -4.70 -1.43
CA PHE A 5 -5.72 -4.20 -0.22
C PHE A 5 -7.07 -3.56 -0.57
N ILE A 6 -8.10 -3.92 0.18
CA ILE A 6 -9.41 -3.26 0.15
C ILE A 6 -9.54 -2.49 1.48
N GLY A 7 -9.40 -1.18 1.42
CA GLY A 7 -9.17 -0.29 2.55
C GLY A 7 -7.67 -0.16 2.86
N PHE A 8 -7.16 1.08 2.87
CA PHE A 8 -5.73 1.37 3.10
C PHE A 8 -5.52 2.54 4.05
N GLY A 9 -6.28 2.51 5.15
CA GLY A 9 -5.96 3.29 6.33
C GLY A 9 -4.68 2.82 7.01
N ASN A 10 -4.43 3.30 8.22
CA ASN A 10 -3.17 3.12 8.94
C ASN A 10 -2.68 1.66 9.03
N MET A 11 -3.59 0.70 9.20
CA MET A 11 -3.26 -0.73 9.27
C MET A 11 -2.84 -1.31 7.92
N GLY A 12 -3.56 -0.98 6.84
CA GLY A 12 -3.23 -1.43 5.49
C GLY A 12 -1.85 -0.92 5.07
N GLN A 13 -1.57 0.34 5.39
CA GLN A 13 -0.25 0.94 5.20
C GLN A 13 0.83 0.18 5.97
N ALA A 14 0.68 0.01 7.29
CA ALA A 14 1.67 -0.69 8.11
C ALA A 14 2.01 -2.10 7.58
N LEU A 15 1.00 -2.83 7.11
CA LEU A 15 1.20 -4.14 6.49
C LEU A 15 1.92 -4.04 5.14
N GLY A 16 1.49 -3.16 4.25
CA GLY A 16 2.15 -2.92 2.96
C GLY A 16 3.62 -2.52 3.13
N THR A 17 3.89 -1.56 4.02
CA THR A 17 5.24 -1.13 4.40
C THR A 17 6.07 -2.30 4.94
N GLY A 18 5.50 -3.09 5.85
CA GLY A 18 6.19 -4.24 6.43
C GLY A 18 6.60 -5.27 5.37
N PHE A 19 5.75 -5.51 4.37
CA PHE A 19 6.08 -6.43 3.27
C PHE A 19 7.20 -5.91 2.37
N ILE A 20 7.19 -4.61 2.03
CA ILE A 20 8.25 -3.99 1.23
C ILE A 20 9.57 -4.01 2.00
N LEU A 21 9.58 -3.57 3.27
CA LEU A 21 10.79 -3.55 4.11
C LEU A 21 11.41 -4.93 4.35
N LYS A 22 10.61 -6.00 4.24
CA LYS A 22 11.08 -7.38 4.33
C LYS A 22 11.49 -7.97 2.98
N ASN A 23 11.44 -7.18 1.90
CA ASN A 23 11.63 -7.62 0.52
C ASN A 23 10.71 -8.82 0.16
N ALA A 24 9.53 -8.90 0.78
CA ALA A 24 8.57 -9.97 0.52
C ALA A 24 7.76 -9.72 -0.76
N VAL A 25 7.51 -8.44 -1.07
CA VAL A 25 6.93 -7.97 -2.35
C VAL A 25 7.51 -6.60 -2.70
N GLU A 26 7.62 -6.33 -3.99
CA GLU A 26 7.97 -5.01 -4.52
C GLU A 26 6.76 -4.07 -4.45
N ALA A 27 7.00 -2.75 -4.37
CA ALA A 27 5.95 -1.75 -4.22
C ALA A 27 4.96 -1.78 -5.41
N GLU A 28 5.44 -2.00 -6.63
CA GLU A 28 4.62 -2.06 -7.85
C GLU A 28 3.69 -3.29 -7.88
N GLN A 29 3.92 -4.23 -6.97
CA GLN A 29 3.11 -5.43 -6.83
C GLN A 29 1.98 -5.27 -5.81
N ILE A 30 1.92 -4.12 -5.12
CA ILE A 30 0.86 -3.77 -4.18
C ILE A 30 -0.19 -2.90 -4.89
N TYR A 31 -1.42 -3.35 -4.84
CA TYR A 31 -2.58 -2.66 -5.38
C TYR A 31 -3.53 -2.31 -4.26
N VAL A 32 -4.13 -1.14 -4.35
CA VAL A 32 -4.96 -0.61 -3.28
C VAL A 32 -6.27 -0.07 -3.84
N TYR A 33 -7.36 -0.45 -3.20
CA TYR A 33 -8.67 0.13 -3.43
C TYR A 33 -9.21 0.69 -2.10
N ASP A 34 -9.65 1.94 -2.11
CA ASP A 34 -10.39 2.53 -0.99
C ASP A 34 -11.59 3.31 -1.53
N LYS A 35 -12.71 3.25 -0.79
CA LYS A 35 -13.93 3.99 -1.12
C LYS A 35 -13.67 5.49 -1.07
N TYR A 36 -12.81 5.94 -0.16
CA TYR A 36 -12.47 7.34 0.02
C TYR A 36 -11.13 7.64 -0.64
N GLN A 37 -11.16 8.07 -1.91
CA GLN A 37 -9.93 8.35 -2.68
C GLN A 37 -9.00 9.41 -2.06
N LYS A 38 -9.50 10.24 -1.14
CA LYS A 38 -8.66 11.18 -0.37
C LYS A 38 -7.58 10.45 0.45
N ASP A 39 -7.91 9.27 0.95
CA ASP A 39 -7.00 8.48 1.79
C ASP A 39 -5.92 7.83 0.92
N LEU A 40 -6.21 7.58 -0.36
CA LEU A 40 -5.24 7.14 -1.35
C LEU A 40 -4.27 8.25 -1.77
N LYS A 41 -4.71 9.52 -1.86
CA LYS A 41 -3.84 10.64 -2.25
C LYS A 41 -2.74 10.93 -1.22
N ASN A 42 -3.06 10.84 0.07
CA ASN A 42 -2.05 10.94 1.13
C ASN A 42 -1.04 9.78 1.08
N ASN A 43 -1.44 8.65 0.50
CA ASN A 43 -0.61 7.45 0.36
C ASN A 43 0.00 7.30 -1.03
N SER A 44 -0.32 8.13 -2.02
CA SER A 44 0.36 8.11 -3.33
C SER A 44 1.79 8.67 -3.25
N GLU A 45 2.15 9.32 -2.15
CA GLU A 45 3.54 9.62 -1.78
C GLU A 45 4.31 8.39 -1.28
N PHE A 46 3.64 7.24 -1.13
CA PHE A 46 4.27 5.93 -0.88
C PHE A 46 4.98 5.36 -2.14
N SER A 47 5.33 6.26 -3.07
CA SER A 47 5.97 5.96 -4.33
C SER A 47 7.49 6.15 -4.20
N GLY A 48 8.18 5.08 -3.83
CA GLY A 48 9.54 4.82 -4.33
C GLY A 48 10.68 5.64 -3.74
N VAL A 49 10.78 5.74 -2.41
CA VAL A 49 12.07 5.88 -1.71
C VAL A 49 12.13 4.86 -0.57
#